data_AF-A0A0L0JPH1-F1
#
_entry.id   AF-A0A0L0JPH1-F1
#
_cell.length_a   1.000
_cell.length_b   1.000
_cell.length_c   1.000
_cell.angle_alpha   90.00
_cell.angle_beta   90.00
_cell.angle_gamma   90.00
#
_symmetry.space_group_name_H-M   'P 1'
#
loop_
_entity.id
_entity.type
_entity.pdbx_description
1 polymer ?
#
loop_
_entity_poly.entity_id
_entity_poly.type
_entity_poly.pdbx_seq_one_letter_code
_entity_poly.pdbx_strand_id
1 'polypeptide(L)'
;MSATLEADQIYKVFGRKPDAAVERLRKGETREDLRADGAMPAVIDASFTVEPGSIFVVMGLSGSGKSTLLRMLNGLLEPTAGHVRFDGQDLTALDDRALREVRARKISMVFQHFALFPHRTVLDNAAYGLAVQGVPRPEREQRATEALKLCGLEGWESSWPDELSGGMQQRVGLARALATDADLLLMDESFSALDPLIRRDMQDQLLTLQKTLKKTIVFITHDLNEAMRLGDRIAVMRDGRIVQNGTAEDILLRPADDYVASFIQDVDRSRVLTASAVMDTEAHESDCSCETVTPGTPFTELCAICARVDHPVAVLDDAGTVVGVVTSDLLVGVMAEEAGTHA
;
A
#
# COMPACT_ATOMS: atom_id res chain seq x y z
N MET A 1 1.27 7.23 -19.53
CA MET A 1 0.04 6.69 -18.90
C MET A 1 -0.34 7.65 -17.79
N SER A 2 -1.61 8.05 -17.70
CA SER A 2 -2.06 9.00 -16.65
C SER A 2 -2.15 8.27 -15.31
N ALA A 3 -1.74 8.92 -14.21
CA ALA A 3 -1.94 8.39 -12.87
C ALA A 3 -3.45 8.21 -12.59
N THR A 4 -3.82 7.15 -11.86
CA THR A 4 -5.21 6.88 -11.47
C THR A 4 -5.60 7.75 -10.27
N LEU A 5 -4.69 7.97 -9.33
CA LEU A 5 -4.89 8.83 -8.17
C LEU A 5 -3.70 9.75 -7.99
N GLU A 6 -3.96 11.01 -7.68
CA GLU A 6 -2.95 12.05 -7.46
C GLU A 6 -3.33 12.87 -6.23
N ALA A 7 -2.39 13.02 -5.31
CA ALA A 7 -2.43 13.98 -4.22
C ALA A 7 -1.41 15.07 -4.53
N ASP A 8 -1.86 16.32 -4.54
CA ASP A 8 -1.06 17.49 -4.93
C ASP A 8 -1.06 18.50 -3.78
N GLN A 9 0.07 18.56 -3.07
CA GLN A 9 0.36 19.46 -1.95
C GLN A 9 -0.77 19.51 -0.91
N ILE A 10 -1.28 18.35 -0.51
CA ILE A 10 -2.43 18.31 0.41
C ILE A 10 -2.02 18.54 1.86
N TYR A 11 -2.82 19.35 2.55
CA TYR A 11 -2.70 19.64 3.98
C TYR A 11 -4.00 19.29 4.68
N LYS A 12 -3.88 18.79 5.92
CA LYS A 12 -5.01 18.76 6.85
C LYS A 12 -4.58 19.29 8.20
N VAL A 13 -5.21 20.38 8.61
CA VAL A 13 -5.06 20.95 9.95
C VAL A 13 -6.41 20.95 10.66
N PHE A 14 -6.44 20.38 11.86
CA PHE A 14 -7.59 20.48 12.76
C PHE A 14 -7.38 21.62 13.76
N GLY A 15 -8.45 22.09 14.41
CA GLY A 15 -8.37 23.11 15.45
C GLY A 15 -8.62 24.53 14.95
N ARG A 16 -8.02 25.53 15.61
CA ARG A 16 -8.31 26.95 15.36
C ARG A 16 -7.60 27.46 14.12
N LYS A 17 -8.33 28.18 13.25
CA LYS A 17 -7.82 28.88 12.05
C LYS A 17 -6.92 27.99 11.17
N PRO A 18 -7.45 26.89 10.61
CA PRO A 18 -6.66 25.90 9.88
C PRO A 18 -5.94 26.51 8.67
N ASP A 19 -6.55 27.45 7.95
CA ASP A 19 -5.93 28.09 6.78
C ASP A 19 -4.70 28.93 7.17
N ALA A 20 -4.79 29.66 8.28
CA ALA A 20 -3.66 30.43 8.79
C ALA A 20 -2.51 29.52 9.25
N ALA A 21 -2.83 28.35 9.80
CA ALA A 21 -1.84 27.35 10.17
C ALA A 21 -1.14 26.75 8.94
N VAL A 22 -1.86 26.53 7.84
CA VAL A 22 -1.25 26.11 6.56
C VAL A 22 -0.24 27.16 6.06
N GLU A 23 -0.60 28.45 6.09
CA GLU A 23 0.30 29.53 5.70
C GLU A 23 1.56 29.60 6.57
N ARG A 24 1.45 29.28 7.86
CA ARG A 24 2.59 29.20 8.77
C ARG A 24 3.47 27.98 8.50
N LEU A 25 2.87 26.81 8.22
CA LEU A 25 3.60 25.61 7.79
C LEU A 25 4.39 25.85 6.49
N ARG A 26 3.80 26.57 5.53
CA ARG A 26 4.47 26.96 4.28
C ARG A 26 5.67 27.88 4.50
N LYS A 27 5.67 28.65 5.59
CA LYS A 27 6.79 29.52 6.01
C LYS A 27 7.87 28.80 6.81
N GLY A 28 7.74 27.48 7.00
CA GLY A 28 8.73 26.65 7.67
C GLY A 28 8.52 26.48 9.18
N GLU A 29 7.37 26.91 9.72
CA GLU A 29 7.05 26.64 11.12
C GLU A 29 6.79 25.15 11.35
N THR A 30 7.13 24.66 12.54
CA THR A 30 7.04 23.23 12.85
C THR A 30 5.64 22.81 13.28
N ARG A 31 5.42 21.48 13.26
CA ARG A 31 4.18 20.88 13.74
C ARG A 31 4.01 21.12 15.25
N GLU A 32 5.10 21.07 16.01
CA GLU A 32 5.14 21.27 17.45
C GLU A 32 4.72 22.69 17.84
N ASP A 33 5.23 23.71 17.15
CA ASP A 33 4.89 25.11 17.41
C ASP A 33 3.38 25.36 17.22
N LEU A 34 2.80 24.82 16.14
CA LEU A 34 1.38 24.97 15.85
C LEU A 34 0.48 24.20 16.84
N ARG A 35 0.97 23.07 17.37
CA ARG A 35 0.29 22.33 18.43
C ARG A 35 0.20 23.12 19.72
N ALA A 36 1.25 23.86 20.08
CA ALA A 36 1.23 24.75 21.24
C ALA A 36 0.15 25.84 21.12
N ASP A 37 -0.14 26.29 19.90
CA ASP A 37 -1.17 27.29 19.59
C ASP A 37 -2.59 26.72 19.43
N GLY A 38 -2.77 25.41 19.61
CA GLY A 38 -4.06 24.73 19.51
C GLY A 38 -4.50 24.37 18.09
N ALA A 39 -3.59 24.39 17.11
CA ALA A 39 -3.78 23.77 15.80
C ALA A 39 -3.17 22.37 15.79
N MET A 40 -3.77 21.43 15.08
CA MET A 40 -3.29 20.05 14.99
C MET A 40 -3.07 19.67 13.52
N PRO A 41 -1.88 19.94 12.98
CA PRO A 41 -1.52 19.45 11.65
C PRO A 41 -1.43 17.91 11.65
N ALA A 42 -2.27 17.29 10.83
CA ALA A 42 -2.37 15.85 10.67
C ALA A 42 -1.73 15.36 9.38
N VAL A 43 -1.86 16.12 8.30
CA VAL A 43 -1.15 15.90 7.03
C VAL A 43 -0.56 17.24 6.58
N ILE A 44 0.69 17.23 6.15
CA ILE A 44 1.47 18.42 5.84
C ILE A 44 2.21 18.17 4.52
N ASP A 45 1.80 18.90 3.48
CA ASP A 45 2.48 18.92 2.18
C ASP A 45 2.69 17.53 1.57
N ALA A 46 1.64 16.70 1.57
CA ALA A 46 1.73 15.38 0.97
C ALA A 46 1.49 15.47 -0.54
N SER A 47 2.46 15.02 -1.33
CA SER A 47 2.37 14.97 -2.80
C SER A 47 2.81 13.60 -3.31
N PHE A 48 1.96 12.91 -4.08
CA PHE A 48 2.28 11.62 -4.68
C PHE A 48 1.27 11.23 -5.77
N THR A 49 1.66 10.30 -6.62
CA THR A 49 0.82 9.68 -7.65
C THR A 49 0.77 8.17 -7.45
N VAL A 50 -0.38 7.58 -7.75
CA VAL A 50 -0.59 6.12 -7.75
C VAL A 50 -0.91 5.67 -9.17
N GLU A 51 -0.17 4.66 -9.63
CA GLU A 51 -0.30 4.13 -10.97
C GLU A 51 -1.51 3.18 -11.08
N PRO A 52 -2.17 3.10 -12.25
CA PRO A 52 -3.25 2.16 -12.48
C PRO A 52 -2.82 0.71 -12.21
N GLY A 53 -3.64 -0.04 -11.47
CA GLY A 53 -3.37 -1.44 -11.17
C GLY A 53 -2.18 -1.70 -10.26
N SER A 54 -1.64 -0.69 -9.57
CA SER A 54 -0.58 -0.86 -8.58
C SER A 54 -1.12 -0.89 -7.15
N ILE A 55 -0.34 -1.48 -6.24
CA ILE A 55 -0.51 -1.41 -4.80
C ILE A 55 0.42 -0.34 -4.25
N PHE A 56 -0.15 0.78 -3.85
CA PHE A 56 0.56 1.87 -3.18
C PHE A 56 0.37 1.75 -1.67
N VAL A 57 1.46 1.48 -0.96
CA VAL A 57 1.45 1.35 0.49
C VAL A 57 1.81 2.67 1.15
N VAL A 58 1.02 3.08 2.14
CA VAL A 58 1.35 4.19 3.04
C VAL A 58 1.67 3.61 4.40
N MET A 59 2.92 3.75 4.83
CA MET A 59 3.42 3.22 6.09
C MET A 59 3.83 4.32 7.08
N GLY A 60 3.94 3.96 8.35
CA GLY A 60 4.43 4.85 9.41
C GLY A 60 3.80 4.56 10.75
N LEU A 61 4.32 5.19 11.81
CA LEU A 61 3.83 4.98 13.17
C LEU A 61 2.39 5.46 13.38
N SER A 62 1.80 5.02 14.50
CA SER A 62 0.55 5.61 14.97
C SER A 62 0.68 7.13 15.13
N GLY A 63 -0.32 7.88 14.69
CA GLY A 63 -0.31 9.35 14.76
C GLY A 63 0.48 10.09 13.66
N SER A 64 1.04 9.38 12.67
CA SER A 64 1.77 9.99 11.55
C SER A 64 0.86 10.62 10.47
N GLY A 65 -0.46 10.41 10.53
CA GLY A 65 -1.43 11.03 9.61
C GLY A 65 -2.04 10.09 8.57
N LYS A 66 -1.62 8.82 8.50
CA LYS A 66 -2.03 7.84 7.46
C LYS A 66 -3.55 7.74 7.26
N SER A 67 -4.32 7.42 8.29
CA SER A 67 -5.78 7.30 8.16
C SER A 67 -6.47 8.64 7.85
N THR A 68 -5.84 9.76 8.20
CA THR A 68 -6.33 11.10 7.80
C THR A 68 -6.10 11.31 6.31
N LEU A 69 -4.93 10.93 5.81
CA LEU A 69 -4.60 10.94 4.39
C LEU A 69 -5.62 10.10 3.59
N LEU A 70 -5.85 8.84 3.97
CA LEU A 70 -6.79 7.96 3.25
C LEU A 70 -8.22 8.52 3.19
N ARG A 71 -8.68 9.14 4.29
CA ARG A 71 -10.01 9.79 4.32
C ARG A 71 -10.07 11.01 3.40
N MET A 72 -8.96 11.73 3.22
CA MET A 72 -8.89 12.79 2.22
C MET A 72 -8.91 12.25 0.79
N LEU A 73 -8.19 11.16 0.53
CA LEU A 73 -8.21 10.50 -0.79
C LEU A 73 -9.62 10.03 -1.17
N ASN A 74 -10.41 9.57 -0.19
CA ASN A 74 -11.80 9.19 -0.41
C ASN A 74 -12.78 10.39 -0.44
N GLY A 75 -12.35 11.61 -0.14
CA GLY A 75 -13.26 12.74 0.07
C GLY A 75 -14.23 12.55 1.27
N LEU A 76 -13.88 11.70 2.25
CA LEU A 76 -14.57 11.65 3.55
C LEU A 76 -14.15 12.81 4.45
N LEU A 77 -12.98 13.36 4.19
CA LEU A 77 -12.43 14.51 4.90
C LEU A 77 -11.90 15.49 3.87
N GLU A 78 -12.40 16.73 3.91
CA GLU A 78 -11.91 17.78 3.01
C GLU A 78 -10.47 18.19 3.41
N PRO A 79 -9.52 18.27 2.46
CA PRO A 79 -8.22 18.88 2.71
C PRO A 79 -8.39 20.34 3.16
N THR A 80 -7.51 20.81 4.06
CA THR A 80 -7.42 22.25 4.36
C THR A 80 -6.82 23.02 3.18
N ALA A 81 -5.90 22.40 2.44
CA ALA A 81 -5.34 22.94 1.21
C ALA A 81 -4.86 21.79 0.31
N GLY A 82 -4.62 22.10 -0.97
CA GLY A 82 -4.18 21.15 -1.99
C GLY A 82 -5.35 20.43 -2.68
N HIS A 83 -5.01 19.54 -3.62
CA HIS A 83 -5.98 18.88 -4.48
C HIS A 83 -5.82 17.35 -4.45
N VAL A 84 -6.93 16.65 -4.58
CA VAL A 84 -6.97 15.19 -4.79
C VAL A 84 -7.65 14.93 -6.12
N ARG A 85 -6.95 14.31 -7.05
CA ARG A 85 -7.48 13.97 -8.38
C ARG A 85 -7.59 12.46 -8.53
N PHE A 86 -8.70 11.99 -9.06
CA PHE A 86 -8.92 10.58 -9.40
C PHE A 86 -9.41 10.49 -10.85
N ASP A 87 -8.72 9.70 -11.68
CA ASP A 87 -8.93 9.62 -13.13
C ASP A 87 -8.98 11.01 -13.81
N GLY A 88 -8.11 11.93 -13.36
CA GLY A 88 -8.03 13.31 -13.84
C GLY A 88 -9.14 14.25 -13.33
N GLN A 89 -10.11 13.75 -12.58
CA GLN A 89 -11.16 14.55 -11.96
C GLN A 89 -10.73 15.02 -10.57
N ASP A 90 -10.74 16.34 -10.33
CA ASP A 90 -10.47 16.90 -9.00
C ASP A 90 -11.66 16.64 -8.06
N LEU A 91 -11.46 15.77 -7.08
CA LEU A 91 -12.44 15.38 -6.07
C LEU A 91 -12.73 16.51 -5.08
N THR A 92 -11.78 17.42 -4.86
CA THR A 92 -11.93 18.54 -3.92
C THR A 92 -12.83 19.65 -4.45
N ALA A 93 -13.01 19.71 -5.77
CA ALA A 93 -13.86 20.69 -6.44
C ALA A 93 -15.29 20.18 -6.69
N LEU A 94 -15.60 18.92 -6.36
CA LEU A 94 -16.92 18.34 -6.59
C LEU A 94 -17.93 18.78 -5.53
N ASP A 95 -19.17 18.95 -5.96
CA ASP A 95 -20.28 19.06 -5.02
C ASP A 95 -20.56 17.70 -4.33
N ASP A 96 -21.32 17.75 -3.23
CA ASP A 96 -21.65 16.56 -2.45
C ASP A 96 -22.31 15.45 -3.27
N ARG A 97 -23.06 15.79 -4.32
CA ARG A 97 -23.80 14.80 -5.12
C ARG A 97 -22.85 14.09 -6.07
N ALA A 98 -22.01 14.83 -6.79
CA ALA A 98 -21.00 14.29 -7.69
C ALA A 98 -19.98 13.45 -6.91
N LEU A 99 -19.52 13.93 -5.74
CA LEU A 99 -18.60 13.17 -4.89
C LEU A 99 -19.24 11.86 -4.38
N ARG A 100 -20.54 11.86 -4.04
CA ARG A 100 -21.28 10.63 -3.70
C ARG A 100 -21.35 9.66 -4.86
N GLU A 101 -21.55 10.14 -6.09
CA GLU A 101 -21.60 9.28 -7.28
C GLU A 101 -20.25 8.62 -7.58
N VAL A 102 -19.16 9.39 -7.50
CA VAL A 102 -17.79 8.86 -7.62
C VAL A 102 -17.54 7.79 -6.55
N ARG A 103 -17.80 8.08 -5.27
CA ARG A 103 -17.61 7.10 -4.19
C ARG A 103 -18.52 5.88 -4.31
N ALA A 104 -19.73 6.04 -4.83
CA ALA A 104 -20.62 4.90 -4.97
C ALA A 104 -20.12 3.93 -6.05
N ARG A 105 -19.51 4.43 -7.14
CA ARG A 105 -19.22 3.63 -8.34
C ARG A 105 -17.75 3.31 -8.57
N LYS A 106 -16.84 4.14 -8.08
CA LYS A 106 -15.43 4.14 -8.50
C LYS A 106 -14.44 3.89 -7.36
N ILE A 107 -14.81 4.22 -6.13
CA ILE A 107 -13.94 4.10 -4.96
C ILE A 107 -14.61 3.19 -3.94
N SER A 108 -13.87 2.24 -3.39
CA SER A 108 -14.33 1.41 -2.29
C SER A 108 -13.37 1.50 -1.12
N MET A 109 -13.89 1.33 0.10
CA MET A 109 -13.10 1.47 1.33
C MET A 109 -13.26 0.24 2.23
N VAL A 110 -12.13 -0.28 2.71
CA VAL A 110 -12.04 -1.33 3.73
C VAL A 110 -11.46 -0.70 4.99
N PHE A 111 -12.22 -0.76 6.07
CA PHE A 111 -11.87 -0.15 7.35
C PHE A 111 -11.06 -1.09 8.24
N GLN A 112 -10.32 -0.52 9.21
CA GLN A 112 -9.57 -1.24 10.24
C GLN A 112 -10.48 -2.13 11.09
N HIS A 113 -11.60 -1.58 11.57
CA HIS A 113 -12.67 -2.36 12.17
C HIS A 113 -13.70 -2.65 11.09
N PHE A 114 -14.11 -3.92 10.97
CA PHE A 114 -14.84 -4.49 9.83
C PHE A 114 -16.04 -3.66 9.34
N ALA A 115 -16.62 -2.82 10.21
CA ALA A 115 -17.71 -1.89 9.92
C ALA A 115 -18.87 -2.62 9.22
N LEU A 116 -19.11 -3.86 9.63
CA LEU A 116 -20.24 -4.66 9.17
C LEU A 116 -21.50 -4.19 9.91
N PHE A 117 -22.62 -4.22 9.21
CA PHE A 117 -23.92 -3.96 9.80
C PHE A 117 -24.36 -5.22 10.56
N PRO A 118 -24.46 -5.18 11.90
CA PRO A 118 -24.77 -6.36 12.71
C PRO A 118 -26.22 -6.84 12.52
N HIS A 119 -27.09 -5.96 12.02
CA HIS A 119 -28.50 -6.23 11.73
C HIS A 119 -28.73 -6.65 10.27
N ARG A 120 -27.69 -7.10 9.57
CA ARG A 120 -27.76 -7.60 8.19
C ARG A 120 -26.95 -8.88 8.07
N THR A 121 -27.38 -9.77 7.18
CA THR A 121 -26.62 -10.99 6.86
C THR A 121 -25.30 -10.65 6.18
N VAL A 122 -24.43 -11.66 6.05
CA VAL A 122 -23.19 -11.58 5.28
C VAL A 122 -23.46 -11.17 3.83
N LEU A 123 -24.46 -11.77 3.18
CA LEU A 123 -24.87 -11.43 1.82
C LEU A 123 -25.32 -9.97 1.72
N ASP A 124 -26.17 -9.52 2.65
CA ASP A 124 -26.67 -8.14 2.68
C ASP A 124 -25.56 -7.12 2.92
N ASN A 125 -24.56 -7.47 3.74
CA ASN A 125 -23.38 -6.65 3.95
C ASN A 125 -22.56 -6.53 2.65
N ALA A 126 -22.31 -7.65 1.96
CA ALA A 126 -21.58 -7.66 0.70
C ALA A 126 -22.34 -6.91 -0.42
N ALA A 127 -23.67 -7.05 -0.48
CA ALA A 127 -24.52 -6.41 -1.49
C ALA A 127 -24.82 -4.92 -1.20
N TYR A 128 -24.43 -4.38 -0.03
CA TYR A 128 -24.85 -3.05 0.41
C TYR A 128 -24.47 -1.93 -0.56
N GLY A 129 -23.23 -1.93 -1.07
CA GLY A 129 -22.78 -0.90 -2.01
C GLY A 129 -23.62 -0.87 -3.30
N LEU A 130 -23.95 -2.06 -3.83
CA LEU A 130 -24.80 -2.23 -5.00
C LEU A 130 -26.25 -1.78 -4.74
N ALA A 131 -26.76 -2.03 -3.54
CA ALA A 131 -28.07 -1.53 -3.12
C ALA A 131 -28.12 0.01 -3.12
N VAL A 132 -27.06 0.67 -2.65
CA VAL A 132 -26.93 2.14 -2.67
C VAL A 132 -26.81 2.68 -4.09
N GLN A 133 -26.16 1.95 -5.00
CA GLN A 133 -26.10 2.28 -6.43
C GLN A 133 -27.45 2.13 -7.17
N GLY A 134 -28.44 1.49 -6.54
CA GLY A 134 -29.75 1.21 -7.16
C GLY A 134 -29.79 -0.05 -8.02
N VAL A 135 -28.82 -0.95 -7.88
CA VAL A 135 -28.77 -2.23 -8.62
C VAL A 135 -29.95 -3.12 -8.19
N PRO A 136 -30.69 -3.74 -9.14
CA PRO A 136 -31.80 -4.64 -8.83
C PRO A 136 -31.38 -5.78 -7.89
N ARG A 137 -32.31 -6.19 -7.02
CA ARG A 137 -32.05 -7.21 -5.99
C ARG A 137 -31.43 -8.51 -6.52
N PRO A 138 -31.94 -9.13 -7.60
CA PRO A 138 -31.36 -10.38 -8.11
C PRO A 138 -29.90 -10.21 -8.56
N GLU A 139 -29.60 -9.11 -9.25
CA GLU A 139 -28.25 -8.84 -9.76
C GLU A 139 -27.26 -8.55 -8.63
N ARG A 140 -27.66 -7.75 -7.63
CA ARG A 140 -26.76 -7.45 -6.51
C ARG A 140 -26.50 -8.66 -5.61
N GLU A 141 -27.49 -9.54 -5.42
CA GLU A 141 -27.30 -10.78 -4.66
C GLU A 141 -26.34 -11.70 -5.40
N GLN A 142 -26.49 -11.86 -6.72
CA GLN A 142 -25.55 -12.64 -7.53
C GLN A 142 -24.11 -12.12 -7.42
N ARG A 143 -23.88 -10.82 -7.66
CA ARG A 143 -22.54 -10.21 -7.59
C ARG A 143 -21.94 -10.30 -6.18
N ALA A 144 -22.76 -10.14 -5.15
CA ALA A 144 -22.32 -10.29 -3.76
C ALA A 144 -21.93 -11.73 -3.44
N THR A 145 -22.68 -12.73 -3.90
CA THR A 145 -22.32 -14.15 -3.75
C THR A 145 -21.02 -14.48 -4.48
N GLU A 146 -20.82 -13.97 -5.70
CA GLU A 146 -19.57 -14.14 -6.45
C GLU A 146 -18.37 -13.53 -5.68
N ALA A 147 -18.53 -12.32 -5.15
CA ALA A 147 -17.49 -11.67 -4.33
C ALA A 147 -17.19 -12.44 -3.04
N LEU A 148 -18.22 -12.94 -2.35
CA LEU A 148 -18.06 -13.78 -1.15
C LEU A 148 -17.31 -15.07 -1.46
N LYS A 149 -17.60 -15.71 -2.60
CA LYS A 149 -16.89 -16.90 -3.08
C LYS A 149 -15.42 -16.61 -3.34
N LEU A 150 -15.10 -15.49 -3.99
CA LEU A 150 -13.71 -15.07 -4.21
C LEU A 150 -12.95 -14.84 -2.89
N CYS A 151 -13.65 -14.40 -1.85
CA CYS A 151 -13.09 -14.25 -0.50
C CYS A 151 -13.12 -15.54 0.33
N GLY A 152 -13.53 -16.68 -0.23
CA GLY A 152 -13.59 -17.97 0.47
C GLY A 152 -14.67 -18.05 1.55
N LEU A 153 -15.81 -17.38 1.34
CA LEU A 153 -16.98 -17.37 2.23
C LEU A 153 -18.21 -18.07 1.63
N GLU A 154 -18.00 -18.97 0.67
CA GLU A 154 -19.07 -19.79 0.09
C GLU A 154 -19.77 -20.60 1.20
N GLY A 155 -21.10 -20.53 1.25
CA GLY A 155 -21.93 -21.20 2.27
C GLY A 155 -22.20 -20.37 3.54
N TRP A 156 -21.62 -19.18 3.68
CA TRP A 156 -21.83 -18.28 4.84
C TRP A 156 -22.78 -17.11 4.53
N GLU A 157 -23.41 -17.10 3.36
CA GLU A 157 -24.20 -15.96 2.84
C GLU A 157 -25.36 -15.58 3.78
N SER A 158 -25.97 -16.57 4.42
CA SER A 158 -27.13 -16.40 5.31
C SER A 158 -26.74 -16.14 6.77
N SER A 159 -25.46 -16.23 7.11
CA SER A 159 -24.97 -16.01 8.47
C SER A 159 -24.99 -14.54 8.86
N TRP A 160 -24.90 -14.29 10.15
CA TRP A 160 -24.80 -12.96 10.75
C TRP A 160 -23.35 -12.65 11.16
N PRO A 161 -22.94 -11.37 11.21
CA PRO A 161 -21.56 -11.01 11.54
C PRO A 161 -21.04 -11.56 12.87
N ASP A 162 -21.90 -11.71 13.87
CA ASP A 162 -21.58 -12.26 15.19
C ASP A 162 -21.38 -13.78 15.20
N GLU A 163 -21.80 -14.48 14.14
CA GLU A 163 -21.53 -15.91 13.92
C GLU A 163 -20.17 -16.15 13.26
N LEU A 164 -19.46 -15.09 12.86
CA LEU A 164 -18.20 -15.15 12.12
C LEU A 164 -16.99 -14.88 13.01
N SER A 165 -15.88 -15.57 12.73
CA SER A 165 -14.57 -15.18 13.27
C SER A 165 -14.12 -13.81 12.74
N GLY A 166 -13.21 -13.13 13.43
CA GLY A 166 -12.69 -11.81 12.99
C GLY A 166 -12.10 -11.84 11.58
N GLY A 167 -11.37 -12.90 11.22
CA GLY A 167 -10.85 -13.09 9.86
C GLY A 167 -11.94 -13.22 8.80
N MET A 168 -13.04 -13.92 9.13
CA MET A 168 -14.20 -14.02 8.24
C MET A 168 -14.92 -12.68 8.12
N GLN A 169 -15.09 -11.92 9.21
CA GLN A 169 -15.66 -10.57 9.15
C GLN A 169 -14.84 -9.64 8.24
N GLN A 170 -13.51 -9.74 8.27
CA GLN A 170 -12.62 -9.01 7.35
C GLN A 170 -12.88 -9.38 5.89
N ARG A 171 -13.03 -10.68 5.60
CA ARG A 171 -13.35 -11.19 4.26
C ARG A 171 -14.70 -10.69 3.77
N VAL A 172 -15.69 -10.55 4.64
CA VAL A 172 -16.97 -9.90 4.27
C VAL A 172 -16.77 -8.44 3.91
N GLY A 173 -15.94 -7.70 4.68
CA GLY A 173 -15.59 -6.32 4.37
C GLY A 173 -14.89 -6.16 3.02
N LEU A 174 -13.98 -7.09 2.68
CA LEU A 174 -13.31 -7.16 1.38
C LEU A 174 -14.30 -7.53 0.27
N ALA A 175 -15.14 -8.55 0.47
CA ALA A 175 -16.18 -8.95 -0.49
C ALA A 175 -17.15 -7.80 -0.79
N ARG A 176 -17.56 -7.03 0.23
CA ARG A 176 -18.36 -5.81 0.07
C ARG A 176 -17.67 -4.79 -0.83
N ALA A 177 -16.35 -4.64 -0.68
CA ALA A 177 -15.58 -3.70 -1.48
C ALA A 177 -15.42 -4.17 -2.94
N LEU A 178 -15.28 -5.48 -3.15
CA LEU A 178 -15.14 -6.09 -4.48
C LEU A 178 -16.46 -6.18 -5.24
N ALA A 179 -17.58 -6.40 -4.55
CA ALA A 179 -18.89 -6.56 -5.16
C ALA A 179 -19.30 -5.34 -6.01
N THR A 180 -18.89 -4.13 -5.60
CA THR A 180 -19.17 -2.88 -6.32
C THR A 180 -18.36 -2.71 -7.60
N ASP A 181 -17.36 -3.55 -7.85
CA ASP A 181 -16.42 -3.48 -8.98
C ASP A 181 -15.71 -2.12 -9.09
N ALA A 182 -15.43 -1.48 -7.96
CA ALA A 182 -14.73 -0.20 -7.89
C ALA A 182 -13.33 -0.27 -8.53
N ASP A 183 -12.86 0.84 -9.07
CA ASP A 183 -11.55 0.97 -9.73
C ASP A 183 -10.42 1.19 -8.72
N LEU A 184 -10.73 1.88 -7.61
CA LEU A 184 -9.83 2.18 -6.50
C LEU A 184 -10.30 1.53 -5.19
N LEU A 185 -9.41 0.77 -4.55
CA LEU A 185 -9.63 0.21 -3.22
C LEU A 185 -8.74 0.92 -2.20
N LEU A 186 -9.36 1.51 -1.17
CA LEU A 186 -8.71 2.19 -0.07
C LEU A 186 -8.78 1.31 1.19
N MET A 187 -7.64 0.92 1.75
CA MET A 187 -7.58 -0.04 2.87
C MET A 187 -6.86 0.59 4.07
N ASP A 188 -7.55 0.74 5.20
CA ASP A 188 -7.03 1.38 6.43
C ASP A 188 -6.64 0.32 7.48
N GLU A 189 -5.36 -0.06 7.58
CA GLU A 189 -4.84 -1.04 8.55
C GLU A 189 -5.66 -2.34 8.65
N SER A 190 -6.19 -2.78 7.50
CA SER A 190 -7.22 -3.83 7.42
C SER A 190 -6.76 -5.22 7.88
N PHE A 191 -5.45 -5.46 8.05
CA PHE A 191 -4.94 -6.76 8.49
C PHE A 191 -4.29 -6.73 9.88
N SER A 192 -4.26 -5.56 10.52
CA SER A 192 -3.60 -5.34 11.81
C SER A 192 -4.19 -6.17 12.97
N ALA A 193 -5.51 -6.36 12.97
CA ALA A 193 -6.22 -7.08 14.03
C ALA A 193 -6.25 -8.61 13.85
N LEU A 194 -5.57 -9.14 12.83
CA LEU A 194 -5.61 -10.56 12.47
C LEU A 194 -4.41 -11.34 13.01
N ASP A 195 -4.65 -12.59 13.38
CA ASP A 195 -3.60 -13.57 13.69
C ASP A 195 -2.65 -13.77 12.50
N PRO A 196 -1.36 -14.08 12.73
CA PRO A 196 -0.35 -14.14 11.66
C PRO A 196 -0.68 -15.07 10.49
N LEU A 197 -1.30 -16.22 10.74
CA LEU A 197 -1.69 -17.16 9.68
C LEU A 197 -2.82 -16.60 8.81
N ILE A 198 -3.85 -16.02 9.43
CA ILE A 198 -4.99 -15.43 8.73
C ILE A 198 -4.53 -14.18 7.97
N ARG A 199 -3.68 -13.35 8.58
CA ARG A 199 -3.05 -12.20 7.93
C ARG A 199 -2.34 -12.60 6.64
N ARG A 200 -1.50 -13.64 6.69
CA ARG A 200 -0.77 -14.14 5.53
C ARG A 200 -1.70 -14.60 4.41
N ASP A 201 -2.73 -15.36 4.75
CA ASP A 201 -3.72 -15.84 3.78
C ASP A 201 -4.50 -14.67 3.14
N MET A 202 -4.89 -13.67 3.94
CA MET A 202 -5.54 -12.46 3.42
C MET A 202 -4.66 -11.65 2.47
N GLN A 203 -3.37 -11.54 2.77
CA GLN A 203 -2.39 -10.88 1.90
C GLN A 203 -2.25 -11.63 0.56
N ASP A 204 -2.17 -12.96 0.60
CA ASP A 204 -2.11 -13.80 -0.62
C ASP A 204 -3.38 -13.67 -1.47
N GLN A 205 -4.55 -13.60 -0.83
CA GLN A 205 -5.80 -13.31 -1.51
C GLN A 205 -5.79 -11.92 -2.16
N LEU A 206 -5.32 -10.88 -1.46
CA LEU A 206 -5.23 -9.53 -2.02
C LEU A 206 -4.33 -9.47 -3.25
N LEU A 207 -3.16 -10.10 -3.19
CA LEU A 207 -2.23 -10.21 -4.33
C LEU A 207 -2.87 -10.95 -5.52
N THR A 208 -3.60 -12.04 -5.25
CA THR A 208 -4.29 -12.80 -6.30
C THR A 208 -5.40 -11.95 -6.95
N LEU A 209 -6.17 -11.22 -6.14
CA LEU A 209 -7.22 -10.32 -6.61
C LEU A 209 -6.65 -9.17 -7.44
N GLN A 210 -5.56 -8.54 -6.98
CA GLN A 210 -4.90 -7.48 -7.73
C GLN A 210 -4.38 -7.99 -9.08
N LYS A 211 -3.76 -9.17 -9.14
CA LYS A 211 -3.29 -9.78 -10.41
C LYS A 211 -4.43 -10.07 -11.37
N THR A 212 -5.56 -10.54 -10.86
CA THR A 212 -6.71 -10.97 -11.67
C THR A 212 -7.56 -9.79 -12.14
N LEU A 213 -7.83 -8.82 -11.26
CA LEU A 213 -8.77 -7.73 -11.48
C LEU A 213 -8.08 -6.41 -11.85
N LYS A 214 -6.75 -6.33 -11.71
CA LYS A 214 -5.93 -5.13 -11.97
C LYS A 214 -6.47 -3.85 -11.33
N LYS A 215 -7.03 -3.97 -10.13
CA LYS A 215 -7.55 -2.83 -9.36
C LYS A 215 -6.40 -2.04 -8.74
N THR A 216 -6.55 -0.73 -8.67
CA THR A 216 -5.60 0.13 -7.95
C THR A 216 -5.90 0.05 -6.46
N ILE A 217 -4.88 -0.18 -5.64
CA ILE A 217 -5.04 -0.33 -4.19
C ILE A 217 -4.16 0.71 -3.48
N VAL A 218 -4.75 1.47 -2.55
CA VAL A 218 -4.00 2.24 -1.56
C VAL A 218 -4.16 1.55 -0.22
N PHE A 219 -3.05 1.06 0.32
CA PHE A 219 -3.03 0.23 1.51
C PHE A 219 -2.25 0.91 2.64
N ILE A 220 -2.89 1.08 3.79
CA ILE A 220 -2.22 1.61 4.99
C ILE A 220 -1.81 0.49 5.90
N THR A 221 -0.57 0.55 6.37
CA THR A 221 -0.08 -0.33 7.43
C THR A 221 0.92 0.37 8.34
N HIS A 222 1.19 -0.25 9.48
CA HIS A 222 2.34 0.06 10.34
C HIS A 222 3.38 -1.07 10.32
N ASP A 223 3.10 -2.20 9.66
CA ASP A 223 3.98 -3.35 9.54
C ASP A 223 4.79 -3.25 8.25
N LEU A 224 6.12 -3.24 8.39
CA LEU A 224 7.02 -3.11 7.26
C LEU A 224 7.09 -4.37 6.41
N ASN A 225 7.00 -5.56 7.00
CA ASN A 225 6.98 -6.80 6.24
C ASN A 225 5.75 -6.87 5.34
N GLU A 226 4.64 -6.31 5.80
CA GLU A 226 3.43 -6.18 5.00
C GLU A 226 3.60 -5.17 3.87
N ALA A 227 4.21 -4.02 4.14
CA ALA A 227 4.52 -3.03 3.12
C ALA A 227 5.42 -3.59 2.02
N MET A 228 6.49 -4.30 2.40
CA MET A 228 7.45 -4.91 1.47
C MET A 228 6.84 -6.05 0.66
N ARG A 229 5.92 -6.82 1.26
CA ARG A 229 5.28 -7.95 0.58
C ARG A 229 4.20 -7.51 -0.40
N LEU A 230 3.45 -6.45 -0.08
CA LEU A 230 2.29 -6.03 -0.86
C LEU A 230 2.58 -4.88 -1.82
N GLY A 231 3.46 -3.95 -1.45
CA GLY A 231 3.59 -2.67 -2.11
C GLY A 231 4.49 -2.70 -3.34
N ASP A 232 3.96 -2.24 -4.46
CA ASP A 232 4.78 -1.86 -5.63
C ASP A 232 5.54 -0.55 -5.33
N ARG A 233 4.89 0.36 -4.60
CA ARG A 233 5.46 1.61 -4.12
C ARG A 233 5.09 1.83 -2.66
N ILE A 234 6.02 2.37 -1.89
CA ILE A 234 5.88 2.61 -0.46
C ILE A 234 6.14 4.07 -0.16
N ALA A 235 5.17 4.74 0.47
CA ALA A 235 5.30 6.06 1.05
C ALA A 235 5.43 5.96 2.57
N VAL A 236 6.58 6.36 3.11
CA VAL A 236 6.83 6.42 4.55
C VAL A 236 6.36 7.77 5.07
N MET A 237 5.47 7.76 6.06
CA MET A 237 4.94 8.96 6.69
C MET A 237 5.45 9.14 8.12
N ARG A 238 5.92 10.35 8.41
CA ARG A 238 6.31 10.81 9.75
C ARG A 238 5.76 12.21 9.98
N ASP A 239 5.17 12.42 11.15
CA ASP A 239 4.70 13.72 11.59
C ASP A 239 3.81 14.50 10.58
N GLY A 240 2.97 13.75 9.85
CA GLY A 240 2.07 14.30 8.83
C GLY A 240 2.71 14.49 7.46
N ARG A 241 4.02 14.30 7.32
CA ARG A 241 4.77 14.45 6.07
C ARG A 241 5.11 13.09 5.48
N ILE A 242 5.18 13.02 4.15
CA ILE A 242 5.83 11.89 3.46
C ILE A 242 7.33 12.17 3.50
N VAL A 243 8.09 11.31 4.19
CA VAL A 243 9.55 11.45 4.30
C VAL A 243 10.29 10.73 3.18
N GLN A 244 9.70 9.66 2.64
CA GLN A 244 10.24 8.94 1.49
C GLN A 244 9.11 8.28 0.70
N ASN A 245 9.25 8.25 -0.63
CA ASN A 245 8.36 7.54 -1.55
C ASN A 245 9.21 6.85 -2.61
N GLY A 246 9.20 5.52 -2.65
CA GLY A 246 10.01 4.73 -3.57
C GLY A 246 9.53 3.28 -3.67
N THR A 247 10.28 2.45 -4.39
CA THR A 247 10.06 1.00 -4.39
C THR A 247 10.48 0.38 -3.05
N ALA A 248 10.08 -0.86 -2.80
CA ALA A 248 10.57 -1.63 -1.65
C ALA A 248 12.12 -1.65 -1.59
N GLU A 249 12.77 -1.82 -2.73
CA GLU A 249 14.23 -1.81 -2.87
C GLU A 249 14.83 -0.43 -2.54
N ASP A 250 14.22 0.67 -3.02
CA ASP A 250 14.68 2.03 -2.71
C ASP A 250 14.68 2.31 -1.21
N ILE A 251 13.60 1.89 -0.52
CA ILE A 251 13.46 2.08 0.92
C ILE A 251 14.54 1.30 1.69
N LEU A 252 14.87 0.08 1.26
CA LEU A 252 15.85 -0.78 1.94
C LEU A 252 17.31 -0.39 1.67
N LEU A 253 17.65 -0.08 0.43
CA LEU A 253 19.03 0.18 0.01
C LEU A 253 19.44 1.64 0.19
N ARG A 254 18.47 2.56 0.13
CA ARG A 254 18.72 4.01 0.15
C ARG A 254 17.72 4.72 1.06
N PRO A 255 17.71 4.44 2.37
CA PRO A 255 16.84 5.14 3.30
C PRO A 255 17.14 6.64 3.28
N ALA A 256 16.10 7.48 3.23
CA ALA A 256 16.25 8.93 3.08
C ALA A 256 16.81 9.63 4.33
N ASP A 257 16.55 9.07 5.51
CA ASP A 257 17.03 9.59 6.80
C ASP A 257 17.16 8.46 7.84
N ASP A 258 17.72 8.79 9.00
CA ASP A 258 17.90 7.87 10.13
C ASP A 258 16.56 7.30 10.64
N TYR A 259 15.47 8.04 10.44
CA TYR A 259 14.14 7.54 10.82
C TYR A 259 13.76 6.37 9.91
N VAL A 260 13.81 6.52 8.59
CA VAL A 260 13.53 5.43 7.66
C VAL A 260 14.50 4.26 7.88
N ALA A 261 15.79 4.55 8.07
CA ALA A 261 16.80 3.54 8.38
C ALA A 261 16.44 2.73 9.63
N SER A 262 15.91 3.38 10.69
CA SER A 262 15.48 2.69 11.91
C SER A 262 14.25 1.78 11.71
N PHE A 263 13.35 2.08 10.75
CA PHE A 263 12.22 1.20 10.45
C PHE A 263 12.63 -0.11 9.80
N ILE A 264 13.66 -0.05 8.94
CA ILE A 264 14.07 -1.18 8.10
C ILE A 264 15.06 -2.15 8.78
N GLN A 265 15.49 -1.85 10.02
CA GLN A 265 16.51 -2.65 10.73
C GLN A 265 16.12 -4.13 10.89
N ASP A 266 14.85 -4.39 11.18
CA ASP A 266 14.36 -5.75 11.47
C ASP A 266 13.75 -6.45 10.23
N VAL A 267 14.00 -5.93 9.02
CA VAL A 267 13.47 -6.52 7.79
C VAL A 267 14.45 -7.54 7.23
N ASP A 268 13.93 -8.73 6.93
CA ASP A 268 14.64 -9.76 6.17
C ASP A 268 14.81 -9.29 4.72
N ARG A 269 15.99 -8.72 4.41
CA ARG A 269 16.31 -8.14 3.09
C ARG A 269 16.30 -9.22 1.99
N SER A 270 16.60 -10.47 2.36
CA SER A 270 16.69 -11.60 1.42
C SER A 270 15.37 -11.91 0.69
N ARG A 271 14.24 -11.50 1.25
CA ARG A 271 12.90 -11.74 0.68
C ARG A 271 12.46 -10.68 -0.32
N VAL A 272 13.11 -9.52 -0.32
CA VAL A 272 12.67 -8.34 -1.07
C VAL A 272 13.62 -8.06 -2.22
N LEU A 273 14.93 -8.26 -2.01
CA LEU A 273 15.93 -7.87 -2.99
C LEU A 273 15.97 -8.80 -4.20
N THR A 274 16.25 -8.21 -5.36
CA THR A 274 16.44 -8.86 -6.65
C THR A 274 17.87 -8.69 -7.15
N ALA A 275 18.23 -9.38 -8.24
CA ALA A 275 19.54 -9.23 -8.87
C ALA A 275 19.84 -7.80 -9.29
N SER A 276 18.85 -7.09 -9.86
CA SER A 276 19.01 -5.68 -10.22
C SER A 276 19.29 -4.76 -9.05
N ALA A 277 18.80 -5.10 -7.86
CA ALA A 277 18.95 -4.26 -6.67
C ALA A 277 20.36 -4.37 -6.08
N VAL A 278 21.05 -5.49 -6.34
CA VAL A 278 22.28 -5.87 -5.67
C VAL A 278 23.47 -5.86 -6.64
N MET A 279 23.27 -6.08 -7.93
CA MET A 279 24.37 -6.16 -8.91
C MET A 279 25.27 -4.93 -8.93
N ASP A 280 26.55 -5.17 -9.16
CA ASP A 280 27.49 -4.12 -9.56
C ASP A 280 27.26 -3.80 -11.04
N THR A 281 26.85 -2.55 -11.31
CA THR A 281 26.58 -2.05 -12.66
C THR A 281 27.84 -1.57 -13.40
N GLU A 282 28.95 -1.37 -12.69
CA GLU A 282 30.22 -0.92 -13.29
C GLU A 282 31.07 -2.10 -13.77
N ALA A 283 30.83 -3.29 -13.24
CA ALA A 283 31.46 -4.54 -13.67
C ALA A 283 30.70 -5.17 -14.85
N HIS A 284 31.33 -5.28 -16.02
CA HIS A 284 30.77 -5.92 -17.23
C HIS A 284 31.51 -7.19 -17.68
N GLU A 285 32.52 -7.63 -16.93
CA GLU A 285 33.31 -8.80 -17.28
C GLU A 285 32.93 -10.00 -16.39
N SER A 286 32.11 -10.91 -16.94
CA SER A 286 32.12 -12.30 -16.49
C SER A 286 33.03 -13.10 -17.40
N ASP A 287 34.17 -13.56 -16.89
CA ASP A 287 35.14 -14.39 -17.63
C ASP A 287 34.61 -15.79 -18.02
N CYS A 288 33.36 -16.12 -17.67
CA CYS A 288 32.77 -17.43 -17.89
C CYS A 288 31.29 -17.35 -18.30
N SER A 289 30.89 -18.14 -19.31
CA SER A 289 29.54 -18.16 -19.90
C SER A 289 28.59 -19.21 -19.29
N CYS A 290 28.89 -19.75 -18.11
CA CYS A 290 28.25 -20.98 -17.63
C CYS A 290 26.97 -20.77 -16.83
N GLU A 291 26.85 -19.71 -16.03
CA GLU A 291 25.62 -19.39 -15.28
C GLU A 291 25.32 -17.88 -15.33
N THR A 292 24.08 -17.56 -15.71
CA THR A 292 23.57 -16.20 -15.87
C THR A 292 22.19 -16.10 -15.25
N VAL A 293 21.85 -14.90 -14.77
CA VAL A 293 20.58 -14.62 -14.10
C VAL A 293 19.89 -13.43 -14.75
N THR A 294 18.60 -13.27 -14.46
CA THR A 294 17.84 -12.09 -14.92
C THR A 294 17.79 -11.03 -13.82
N PRO A 295 17.58 -9.74 -14.15
CA PRO A 295 17.39 -8.67 -13.17
C PRO A 295 16.37 -9.00 -12.07
N GLY A 296 15.28 -9.67 -12.43
CA GLY A 296 14.22 -10.06 -11.49
C GLY A 296 14.50 -11.31 -10.66
N THR A 297 15.68 -11.94 -10.79
CA THR A 297 16.01 -13.15 -10.03
C THR A 297 16.08 -12.83 -8.52
N PRO A 298 15.32 -13.53 -7.65
CA PRO A 298 15.30 -13.25 -6.21
C PRO A 298 16.64 -13.48 -5.51
N PHE A 299 16.93 -12.69 -4.48
CA PHE A 299 18.18 -12.78 -3.71
C PHE A 299 18.47 -14.19 -3.17
N THR A 300 17.46 -14.93 -2.69
CA THR A 300 17.65 -16.30 -2.20
C THR A 300 18.15 -17.26 -3.30
N GLU A 301 17.72 -17.04 -4.54
CA GLU A 301 18.16 -17.82 -5.70
C GLU A 301 19.58 -17.42 -6.10
N LEU A 302 19.92 -16.12 -6.04
CA LEU A 302 21.29 -15.63 -6.24
C LEU A 302 22.26 -16.25 -5.25
N CYS A 303 21.92 -16.30 -3.95
CA CYS A 303 22.75 -16.96 -2.95
C CYS A 303 22.96 -18.44 -3.27
N ALA A 304 21.92 -19.14 -3.73
CA ALA A 304 22.03 -20.55 -4.09
C ALA A 304 22.91 -20.79 -5.33
N ILE A 305 22.88 -19.86 -6.28
CA ILE A 305 23.70 -19.87 -7.50
C ILE A 305 25.16 -19.54 -7.16
N CYS A 306 25.40 -18.39 -6.51
CA CYS A 306 26.74 -17.92 -6.11
C CYS A 306 27.44 -18.87 -5.13
N ALA A 307 26.69 -19.67 -4.35
CA ALA A 307 27.29 -20.71 -3.50
C ALA A 307 27.83 -21.93 -4.28
N ARG A 308 27.45 -22.10 -5.56
CA ARG A 308 27.89 -23.21 -6.42
C ARG A 308 28.99 -22.82 -7.40
N VAL A 309 29.20 -21.52 -7.60
CA VAL A 309 30.17 -20.98 -8.57
C VAL A 309 31.22 -20.14 -7.85
N ASP A 310 32.48 -20.31 -8.24
CA ASP A 310 33.61 -19.56 -7.67
C ASP A 310 33.93 -18.27 -8.46
N HIS A 311 33.05 -17.88 -9.39
CA HIS A 311 33.22 -16.71 -10.24
C HIS A 311 32.00 -15.78 -10.18
N PRO A 312 32.15 -14.51 -10.60
CA PRO A 312 31.03 -13.59 -10.69
C PRO A 312 29.92 -14.09 -11.63
N VAL A 313 28.67 -13.81 -11.28
CA VAL A 313 27.47 -14.23 -12.03
C VAL A 313 26.96 -13.04 -12.83
N ALA A 314 26.86 -13.17 -14.15
CA ALA A 314 26.35 -12.09 -15.00
C ALA A 314 24.83 -11.98 -14.93
N VAL A 315 24.33 -10.75 -14.84
CA VAL A 315 22.92 -10.40 -14.94
C VAL A 315 22.63 -9.95 -16.36
N LEU A 316 21.74 -10.66 -17.06
CA LEU A 316 21.39 -10.39 -18.46
C LEU A 316 20.00 -9.78 -18.58
N ASP A 317 19.85 -8.72 -19.37
CA ASP A 317 18.54 -8.22 -19.78
C ASP A 317 17.82 -9.17 -20.75
N ASP A 318 16.56 -8.84 -21.09
CA ASP A 318 15.75 -9.62 -22.04
C ASP A 318 16.36 -9.70 -23.46
N ALA A 319 17.31 -8.82 -23.78
CA ALA A 319 18.04 -8.80 -25.05
C ALA A 319 19.35 -9.64 -25.00
N GLY A 320 19.67 -10.23 -23.84
CA GLY A 320 20.89 -11.02 -23.63
C GLY A 320 22.14 -10.17 -23.39
N THR A 321 21.99 -8.90 -23.05
CA THR A 321 23.09 -7.97 -22.75
C THR A 321 23.41 -8.01 -21.26
N VAL A 322 24.71 -8.01 -20.91
CA VAL A 322 25.15 -7.91 -19.51
C VAL A 322 24.84 -6.51 -18.98
N VAL A 323 23.95 -6.43 -17.99
CA VAL A 323 23.56 -5.17 -17.33
C VAL A 323 24.26 -4.99 -15.97
N GLY A 324 24.88 -6.04 -15.45
CA GLY A 324 25.67 -6.00 -14.23
C GLY A 324 26.16 -7.38 -13.84
N VAL A 325 26.89 -7.44 -12.73
CA VAL A 325 27.49 -8.67 -12.21
C VAL A 325 27.24 -8.78 -10.70
N VAL A 326 26.93 -9.99 -10.23
CA VAL A 326 26.75 -10.30 -8.80
C VAL A 326 27.91 -11.18 -8.32
N THR A 327 28.52 -10.82 -7.20
CA THR A 327 29.59 -11.59 -6.55
C THR A 327 29.16 -12.06 -5.17
N SER A 328 29.76 -13.15 -4.68
CA SER A 328 29.50 -13.67 -3.34
C SER A 328 29.84 -12.65 -2.25
N ASP A 329 30.91 -11.87 -2.41
CA ASP A 329 31.28 -10.81 -1.46
C ASP A 329 30.21 -9.72 -1.36
N LEU A 330 29.60 -9.38 -2.49
CA LEU A 330 28.55 -8.37 -2.54
C LEU A 330 27.27 -8.88 -1.87
N LEU A 331 26.89 -10.14 -2.12
CA LEU A 331 25.77 -10.79 -1.41
C LEU A 331 26.02 -10.84 0.11
N VAL A 332 27.24 -11.19 0.53
CA VAL A 332 27.62 -11.21 1.95
C VAL A 332 27.59 -9.81 2.55
N GLY A 333 28.02 -8.77 1.83
CA GLY A 333 27.94 -7.38 2.30
C GLY A 333 26.50 -6.94 2.59
N VAL A 334 25.56 -7.26 1.70
CA VAL A 334 24.14 -6.94 1.87
C VAL A 334 23.54 -7.65 3.10
N MET A 335 23.97 -8.87 3.39
CA MET A 335 23.56 -9.61 4.60
C MET A 335 24.31 -9.14 5.86
N ALA A 336 25.58 -8.75 5.74
CA ALA A 336 26.40 -8.35 6.88
C ALA A 336 26.00 -6.97 7.44
N GLU A 337 25.41 -6.10 6.61
CA GLU A 337 24.74 -4.89 7.09
C GLU A 337 23.57 -5.19 8.04
N GLU A 338 22.94 -6.37 7.98
CA GLU A 338 21.98 -6.83 9.00
C GLU A 338 22.68 -7.09 10.36
N ALA A 339 23.94 -7.56 10.35
CA ALA A 339 24.67 -7.94 11.56
C ALA A 339 25.39 -6.78 12.27
N GLY A 340 25.69 -5.68 11.55
CA GLY A 340 26.47 -4.54 12.06
C GLY A 340 25.77 -3.63 13.06
N THR A 341 24.47 -3.85 13.33
CA THR A 341 23.63 -2.94 14.14
C THR A 341 23.21 -3.54 15.49
N HIS A 342 23.81 -4.66 15.89
CA HIS A 342 23.58 -5.33 17.18
C HIS A 342 24.72 -5.13 18.21
N ALA A 343 25.52 -4.06 18.09
CA ALA A 343 26.60 -3.75 19.03
C ALA A 343 26.27 -2.54 19.93
#